data_AF-A0A7G9Y9R4-F1
#
_entry.id   AF-A0A7G9Y9R4-F1
#
_cell.length_a   1.000
_cell.length_b   1.000
_cell.length_c   1.000
_cell.angle_alpha   90.00
_cell.angle_beta   90.00
_cell.angle_gamma   90.00
#
_symmetry.space_group_name_H-M   'P 1'
#
loop_
_entity.id
_entity.type
_entity.pdbx_description
1 polymer ?
#
loop_
_entity_poly.entity_id
_entity_poly.type
_entity_poly.pdbx_seq_one_letter_code
_entity_poly.pdbx_strand_id
1 'polypeptide(L)' 'MIGTDLIVIDEIAPMELTSQRFIRAVEEALASDMDMLVVIHQRSVHPLAERIRAGFDLITVTFDNRDVIVDEIVGRFESI' A
#
# COMPACT_ATOMS: atom_id res chain seq x y z
N MET A 1 -6.78 -23.87 6.85
CA MET A 1 -7.21 -22.79 5.94
C MET A 1 -5.98 -21.94 5.70
N ILE A 2 -5.62 -21.69 4.44
CA ILE A 2 -4.63 -20.66 4.17
C ILE A 2 -5.43 -19.36 4.30
N GLY A 3 -5.36 -18.73 5.46
CA GLY A 3 -5.83 -17.36 5.61
C GLY A 3 -4.97 -16.50 4.68
N THR A 4 -5.60 -15.58 3.97
CA THR A 4 -4.82 -14.45 3.47
C THR A 4 -4.63 -13.58 4.69
N ASP A 5 -3.39 -13.28 5.05
CA ASP A 5 -3.08 -12.43 6.23
C ASP A 5 -2.67 -11.02 5.80
N LEU A 6 -2.31 -10.83 4.52
CA LEU A 6 -1.78 -9.57 3.98
C LEU A 6 -2.21 -9.36 2.51
N ILE A 7 -2.70 -8.17 2.19
CA ILE A 7 -2.93 -7.73 0.81
C ILE A 7 -1.70 -6.95 0.33
N VAL A 8 -1.12 -7.32 -0.81
CA VAL A 8 0.05 -6.65 -1.39
C VAL A 8 -0.32 -6.00 -2.72
N ILE A 9 0.02 -4.72 -2.90
CA ILE A 9 -0.22 -3.97 -4.14
C ILE A 9 1.07 -3.26 -4.55
N ASP A 10 1.66 -3.70 -5.67
CA ASP A 10 2.83 -3.10 -6.30
C ASP A 10 2.48 -2.80 -7.78
N GLU A 11 2.05 -1.61 -8.18
CA GLU A 11 1.92 -0.33 -7.47
C GLU A 11 0.52 0.30 -7.67
N ILE A 12 0.24 1.40 -6.96
CA ILE A 12 -0.86 2.32 -7.25
C ILE A 12 -0.28 3.58 -7.91
N ALA A 13 -0.33 3.61 -9.24
CA ALA A 13 0.18 4.70 -10.04
C ALA A 13 -0.85 5.14 -11.10
N PRO A 14 -0.57 6.21 -11.88
CA PRO A 14 -1.52 6.74 -12.85
C PRO A 14 -2.01 5.71 -13.88
N MET A 15 -1.20 4.72 -14.23
CA MET A 15 -1.55 3.69 -15.21
C MET A 15 -2.65 2.77 -14.68
N GLU A 16 -2.51 2.26 -13.45
CA GLU A 16 -3.45 1.36 -12.81
C GLU A 16 -4.76 2.07 -12.47
N LEU A 17 -4.67 3.36 -12.11
CA LEU A 17 -5.82 4.21 -11.79
C LEU A 17 -6.69 4.57 -13.00
N THR A 18 -6.32 4.17 -14.22
CA THR A 18 -7.23 4.20 -15.38
C THR A 18 -8.27 3.08 -15.34
N SER A 19 -8.03 2.01 -14.58
CA SER A 19 -8.90 0.85 -14.49
C SER A 19 -9.92 1.00 -13.35
N GLN A 20 -11.20 1.15 -13.72
CA GLN A 20 -12.30 1.18 -12.75
C GLN A 20 -12.40 -0.10 -11.91
N ARG A 21 -12.04 -1.25 -12.49
CA ARG A 21 -12.02 -2.53 -11.75
C ARG A 21 -10.91 -2.54 -10.71
N PHE A 22 -9.76 -1.96 -11.03
CA PHE A 22 -8.65 -1.83 -10.09
C PHE A 22 -9.03 -0.89 -8.94
N ILE A 23 -9.55 0.30 -9.27
CA ILE A 23 -10.02 1.27 -8.26
C ILE A 23 -10.98 0.60 -7.27
N ARG A 24 -12.01 -0.10 -7.76
CA ARG A 24 -12.98 -0.78 -6.89
C ARG A 24 -12.34 -1.85 -6.01
N ALA A 25 -11.43 -2.66 -6.56
CA ALA A 25 -10.73 -3.68 -5.77
C ALA A 25 -9.86 -3.05 -4.66
N VAL A 26 -9.20 -1.92 -4.94
CA VAL A 26 -8.45 -1.17 -3.92
C VAL A 26 -9.40 -0.60 -2.86
N GLU A 27 -10.54 -0.04 -3.26
CA GLU A 27 -11.54 0.47 -2.31
C GLU A 27 -12.14 -0.63 -1.42
N GLU A 28 -12.40 -1.82 -1.98
CA GLU A 28 -12.84 -2.99 -1.22
C GLU A 28 -11.77 -3.47 -0.23
N ALA A 29 -10.50 -3.49 -0.65
CA ALA A 29 -9.38 -3.83 0.23
C ALA A 29 -9.25 -2.81 1.38
N LEU A 30 -9.35 -1.51 1.09
CA LEU A 30 -9.32 -0.44 2.09
C LEU A 30 -10.49 -0.48 3.07
N ALA A 31 -11.60 -1.13 2.71
CA ALA A 31 -12.77 -1.30 3.57
C ALA A 31 -12.74 -2.62 4.37
N SER A 32 -11.72 -3.46 4.17
CA SER A 32 -11.56 -4.73 4.88
C SER A 32 -10.72 -4.54 6.15
N ASP A 33 -10.80 -5.51 7.06
CA ASP A 33 -9.96 -5.57 8.28
C ASP A 33 -8.59 -6.21 8.01
N MET A 34 -8.19 -6.30 6.74
CA MET A 34 -6.96 -6.97 6.33
C MET A 34 -5.78 -6.00 6.37
N ASP A 35 -4.64 -6.49 6.85
CA ASP A 35 -3.39 -5.75 6.70
C ASP A 35 -3.03 -5.56 5.23
N MET A 36 -2.38 -4.43 4.93
CA MET A 36 -2.06 -4.02 3.57
C MET A 36 -0.63 -3.49 3.44
N LEU A 37 0.10 -3.96 2.42
CA LEU A 37 1.38 -3.40 1.99
C LEU A 37 1.23 -2.84 0.57
N VAL A 38 1.39 -1.53 0.43
CA VAL A 38 1.05 -0.81 -0.82
C VAL A 38 2.21 0.08 -1.25
N VAL A 39 2.62 -0.06 -2.51
CA VAL A 39 3.51 0.89 -3.18
C VAL A 39 2.68 1.96 -3.85
N ILE A 40 2.93 3.22 -3.51
CA ILE A 40 2.19 4.36 -4.05
C ILE A 40 3.14 5.29 -4.79
N HIS A 41 2.81 5.61 -6.05
CA HIS A 41 3.65 6.50 -6.83
C HIS A 41 3.74 7.89 -6.17
N GLN A 42 4.96 8.36 -5.89
CA GLN A 42 5.22 9.56 -5.07
C GLN A 42 4.46 10.81 -5.54
N ARG A 43 4.30 11.00 -6.85
CA ARG A 43 3.65 12.18 -7.44
C ARG A 43 2.18 11.97 -7.83
N SER A 44 1.61 10.81 -7.49
CA SER A 44 0.19 10.58 -7.75
C SER A 44 -0.66 11.50 -6.86
N VAL A 45 -1.47 12.34 -7.49
CA VAL A 45 -2.43 13.27 -6.85
C VAL A 45 -3.87 12.77 -6.94
N HIS A 46 -4.06 11.52 -7.36
CA HIS A 46 -5.39 10.94 -7.48
C HIS A 46 -6.04 10.86 -6.09
N PRO A 47 -7.35 11.12 -5.92
CA PRO A 47 -8.00 11.11 -4.62
C PRO A 47 -7.81 9.81 -3.82
N LEU A 48 -7.79 8.66 -4.50
CA LEU A 48 -7.49 7.37 -3.86
C LEU A 48 -6.07 7.30 -3.29
N ALA A 49 -5.09 7.84 -4.02
CA ALA A 49 -3.70 7.89 -3.58
C ALA A 49 -3.56 8.77 -2.32
N GLU A 50 -4.20 9.95 -2.31
CA GLU A 50 -4.22 10.83 -1.15
C GLU A 50 -4.91 10.20 0.08
N ARG A 51 -6.03 9.50 -0.13
CA ARG A 51 -6.70 8.74 0.95
C ARG A 51 -5.78 7.69 1.56
N ILE A 52 -5.04 6.94 0.74
CA ILE A 52 -4.09 5.93 1.21
C ILE A 52 -2.98 6.59 2.03
N ARG A 53 -2.36 7.68 1.53
CA ARG A 53 -1.32 8.40 2.29
C ARG A 53 -1.81 8.91 3.63
N ALA A 54 -3.08 9.33 3.73
CA ALA A 54 -3.65 9.85 4.97
C ALA A 54 -4.02 8.76 6.00
N GLY A 55 -4.22 7.51 5.54
CA GLY A 55 -4.69 6.41 6.38
C GLY A 55 -3.65 5.36 6.74
N PHE A 56 -2.45 5.42 6.16
CA PHE A 56 -1.42 4.39 6.28
C PHE A 56 -0.14 4.93 6.91
N ASP A 57 0.63 4.04 7.53
CA ASP A 57 2.00 4.36 7.96
C ASP A 57 2.93 4.47 6.74
N LEU A 58 3.22 5.70 6.33
CA LEU A 58 3.99 5.98 5.12
C LEU A 58 5.50 5.88 5.34
N ILE A 59 6.19 5.10 4.51
CA ILE A 59 7.65 5.14 4.37
C ILE A 59 7.98 5.76 3.01
N THR A 60 8.80 6.81 3.01
CA THR A 60 9.39 7.34 1.77
C THR A 60 10.72 6.64 1.54
N VAL A 61 10.80 5.83 0.48
CA VAL A 61 12.04 5.16 0.10
C VAL A 61 12.99 6.17 -0.55
N THR A 62 14.24 6.18 -0.08
CA THR A 62 15.35 7.00 -0.55
C THR A 62 16.53 6.10 -0.91
N PHE A 63 17.57 6.66 -1.52
CA PHE A 63 18.80 5.91 -1.78
C PHE A 63 19.47 5.41 -0.50
N ASP A 64 19.33 6.14 0.61
CA ASP A 64 20.01 5.85 1.87
C ASP A 64 19.30 4.77 2.69
N ASN A 65 17.97 4.64 2.55
CA ASN A 65 17.20 3.68 3.35
C ASN A 65 16.81 2.39 2.61
N ARG A 66 16.87 2.35 1.27
CA ARG A 66 16.33 1.23 0.46
C ARG A 66 16.84 -0.16 0.85
N ASP A 67 18.05 -0.26 1.39
CA ASP A 67 18.67 -1.53 1.74
C ASP A 67 18.29 -2.01 3.15
N VAL A 68 17.70 -1.12 3.97
CA VAL A 68 17.31 -1.41 5.37
C VAL A 68 15.80 -1.28 5.64
N ILE A 69 15.01 -0.78 4.68
CA ILE A 69 13.54 -0.63 4.85
C ILE A 69 12.82 -1.96 5.09
N VAL A 70 13.41 -3.09 4.69
CA VAL A 70 12.77 -4.40 4.79
C VAL A 70 12.50 -4.75 6.25
N ASP A 71 13.50 -4.59 7.12
CA ASP A 71 13.36 -4.89 8.55
C ASP A 71 12.36 -3.95 9.22
N GLU A 72 12.31 -2.68 8.80
CA GLU A 72 11.33 -1.70 9.28
C GLU A 72 9.90 -2.11 8.89
N ILE A 73 9.69 -2.55 7.64
CA ILE A 73 8.38 -3.00 7.15
C ILE A 73 7.93 -4.25 7.91
N VAL A 74 8.82 -5.25 8.05
CA VAL A 74 8.50 -6.51 8.76
C VAL A 74 8.10 -6.24 10.21
N GLY A 75 8.83 -5.39 10.92
CA GLY A 75 8.52 -5.06 12.32
C GLY A 75 7.14 -4.44 12.56
N ARG A 76 6.51 -3.85 11.53
CA ARG A 76 5.14 -3.30 11.62
C ARG A 76 4.06 -4.37 11.59
N PHE A 77 4.34 -5.53 10.99
CA PHE A 77 3.40 -6.65 10.92
C PHE A 77 3.60 -7.68 12.06
N GLU A 78 4.78 -7.71 12.69
CA GLU A 78 5.08 -8.64 13.79
C GLU A 78 4.49 -8.24 15.16
N SER A 79 3.80 -7.10 15.26
CA SER A 79 3.25 -6.58 16.53
C SER A 79 1.83 -7.05 16.87
N ILE A 80 1.36 -8.15 16.27
CA ILE A 80 0.03 -8.75 16.50
C ILE A 80 0.15 -10.10 17.22
#